data_AF-A0A3P7ZKX9-F1
#
_entry.id   AF-A0A3P7ZKX9-F1
#
_cell.length_a   1.000
_cell.length_b   1.000
_cell.length_c   1.000
_cell.angle_alpha   90.00
_cell.angle_beta   90.00
_cell.angle_gamma   90.00
#
_symmetry.space_group_name_H-M   'P 1'
#
loop_
_entity.id
_entity.type
_entity.pdbx_description
1 polymer ?
#
loop_
_entity_poly.entity_id
_entity_poly.type
_entity_poly.pdbx_seq_one_letter_code
_entity_poly.pdbx_strand_id
1 'polypeptide(L)'
;MYLRFYIYFRIETIALGNGQGSRQTGSWLAHLIEIQHFKPLNVRYAVVSECGASYYSASNLACTELPDLNVSFRGAVSIARRLQDPLAELVKVEPKHLGVGMYQHDIPVNQLTSAVHNVMEECISFVGVDLNAAPLHILSRVAGLSEMKAKAILTYRSQIGPFRSRADLLKVKESNGESCSTHPMKSVKDNNMSEEK
;
A
#
# COMPACT_ATOMS: atom_id res chain seq x y z
N MET A 1 -20.35 16.35 -22.60
CA MET A 1 -20.72 15.35 -21.56
C MET A 1 -19.69 15.32 -20.41
N TYR A 2 -18.39 15.20 -20.68
CA TYR A 2 -17.35 15.18 -19.64
C TYR A 2 -17.25 16.46 -18.79
N LEU A 3 -17.39 17.65 -19.37
CA LEU A 3 -17.26 18.91 -18.63
C LEU A 3 -18.28 19.07 -17.48
N ARG A 4 -19.52 18.57 -17.68
CA ARG A 4 -20.57 18.60 -16.65
C ARG A 4 -20.24 17.69 -15.46
N PHE A 5 -19.53 16.59 -15.70
CA PHE A 5 -19.06 15.67 -14.65
C PHE A 5 -17.96 16.33 -13.80
N TYR A 6 -16.99 16.99 -14.43
CA TYR A 6 -15.91 17.71 -13.72
C TYR A 6 -16.46 18.79 -12.79
N ILE A 7 -17.40 19.60 -13.27
CA ILE A 7 -17.98 20.70 -12.48
C ILE A 7 -18.81 20.16 -11.31
N TYR A 8 -19.56 19.07 -11.50
CA TYR A 8 -20.39 18.49 -10.46
C TYR A 8 -19.55 17.90 -9.31
N PHE A 9 -18.48 17.16 -9.64
CA PHE A 9 -17.60 16.52 -8.65
C PHE A 9 -16.42 17.39 -8.21
N ARG A 10 -16.28 18.62 -8.75
CA ARG A 10 -15.16 19.54 -8.51
C ARG A 10 -13.80 18.86 -8.60
N ILE A 11 -13.57 18.16 -9.71
CA ILE A 11 -12.29 17.47 -9.94
C ILE A 11 -11.24 18.51 -10.32
N GLU A 12 -10.25 18.70 -9.44
CA GLU A 12 -9.15 19.66 -9.64
C GLU A 12 -7.83 18.97 -10.07
N THR A 13 -7.73 17.65 -9.87
CA THR A 13 -6.50 16.91 -10.13
C THR A 13 -6.78 15.66 -10.95
N ILE A 14 -6.00 15.45 -12.01
CA ILE A 14 -6.05 14.27 -12.88
C ILE A 14 -4.76 13.46 -12.69
N ALA A 15 -4.90 12.18 -12.34
CA ALA A 15 -3.79 11.24 -12.32
C ALA A 15 -3.64 10.58 -13.70
N LEU A 16 -2.48 10.73 -14.32
CA LEU A 16 -2.15 10.13 -15.62
C LEU A 16 -1.12 9.01 -15.43
N GLY A 17 -1.46 7.78 -15.79
CA GLY A 17 -0.50 6.66 -15.79
C GLY A 17 0.65 6.92 -16.77
N ASN A 18 1.86 6.48 -16.42
CA ASN A 18 3.07 6.64 -17.23
C ASN A 18 3.27 5.53 -18.29
N GLY A 19 2.21 4.80 -18.66
CA GLY A 19 2.24 3.73 -19.64
C GLY A 19 2.13 4.14 -21.10
N GLN A 20 1.58 3.22 -21.89
CA GLN A 20 1.37 3.41 -23.31
C GLN A 20 0.40 4.57 -23.58
N GLY A 21 0.76 5.47 -24.49
CA GLY A 21 -0.06 6.63 -24.83
C GLY A 21 -0.01 7.78 -23.82
N SER A 22 0.78 7.67 -22.74
CA SER A 22 0.88 8.69 -21.69
C SER A 22 1.41 10.03 -22.22
N ARG A 23 2.38 10.03 -23.14
CA ARG A 23 2.92 11.26 -23.75
C ARG A 23 1.87 12.02 -24.56
N GLN A 24 1.15 11.32 -25.44
CA GLN A 24 0.09 11.89 -26.26
C GLN A 24 -1.05 12.42 -25.37
N THR A 25 -1.46 11.62 -24.39
CA THR A 25 -2.53 11.99 -23.45
C THR A 25 -2.12 13.18 -22.59
N GLY A 26 -0.87 13.24 -22.13
CA GLY A 26 -0.34 14.38 -21.37
C GLY A 26 -0.31 15.65 -22.20
N SER A 27 0.15 15.59 -23.45
CA SER A 27 0.12 16.75 -24.37
C SER A 27 -1.30 17.24 -24.62
N TRP A 28 -2.26 16.33 -24.79
CA TRP A 28 -3.67 16.67 -24.97
C TRP A 28 -4.28 17.31 -23.72
N LEU A 29 -3.99 16.77 -22.52
CA LEU A 29 -4.43 17.35 -21.24
C LEU A 29 -3.84 18.75 -21.04
N ALA A 30 -2.54 18.93 -21.32
CA ALA A 30 -1.88 20.23 -21.22
C ALA A 30 -2.55 21.27 -22.12
N HIS A 31 -2.83 20.90 -23.38
CA HIS A 31 -3.53 21.79 -24.32
C HIS A 31 -4.94 22.17 -23.82
N LEU A 32 -5.71 21.22 -23.28
CA LEU A 32 -7.04 21.50 -22.72
C LEU A 32 -7.01 22.46 -21.52
N ILE A 33 -5.99 22.32 -20.67
CA ILE A 33 -5.77 23.21 -19.52
C ILE A 33 -5.39 24.62 -20.02
N GLU A 34 -4.53 24.71 -21.04
CA GLU A 34 -4.09 25.98 -21.63
C GLU A 34 -5.24 26.77 -22.25
N ILE A 35 -6.12 26.12 -23.01
CA ILE A 35 -7.33 26.75 -23.58
C ILE A 35 -8.45 26.98 -22.55
N GLN A 36 -8.16 26.74 -21.26
CA GLN A 36 -9.07 26.95 -20.13
C GLN A 36 -10.39 26.17 -20.25
N HIS A 37 -10.33 24.98 -20.87
CA HIS A 37 -11.51 24.15 -21.13
C HIS A 37 -12.28 23.80 -19.86
N PHE A 38 -11.60 23.69 -18.72
CA PHE A 38 -12.17 23.24 -17.44
C PHE A 38 -12.73 24.34 -16.54
N LYS A 39 -12.81 25.60 -17.01
CA LYS A 39 -13.37 26.69 -16.22
C LYS A 39 -14.80 26.39 -15.73
N PRO A 40 -15.14 26.76 -14.47
CA PRO A 40 -14.36 27.61 -13.55
C PRO A 40 -13.31 26.86 -12.71
N LEU A 41 -13.12 25.55 -12.88
CA LEU A 41 -12.18 24.77 -12.09
C LEU A 41 -10.74 24.98 -12.56
N ASN A 42 -9.80 24.97 -11.60
CA ASN A 42 -8.36 25.01 -11.89
C ASN A 42 -7.82 23.58 -11.91
N VAL A 43 -7.90 22.94 -13.08
CA VAL A 43 -7.50 21.54 -13.26
C VAL A 43 -6.00 21.42 -13.51
N ARG A 44 -5.35 20.50 -12.82
CA ARG A 44 -3.95 20.11 -13.03
C ARG A 44 -3.87 18.61 -13.27
N TYR A 45 -2.78 18.15 -13.89
CA TYR A 45 -2.50 16.73 -14.00
C TYR A 45 -1.11 16.40 -13.45
N ALA A 46 -0.96 15.17 -12.97
CA ALA A 46 0.31 14.62 -12.54
C ALA A 46 0.51 13.26 -13.21
N VAL A 47 1.74 12.99 -13.63
CA VAL A 47 2.12 11.67 -14.15
C VAL A 47 2.46 10.77 -12.97
N VAL A 48 1.85 9.58 -12.93
CA VAL A 48 1.94 8.62 -11.84
C VAL A 48 2.41 7.28 -12.39
N SER A 49 3.21 6.56 -11.63
CA SER A 49 3.63 5.20 -11.99
C SER A 49 2.42 4.27 -12.05
N GLU A 50 2.25 3.57 -13.17
CA GLU A 50 1.24 2.50 -13.31
C GLU A 50 1.80 1.11 -12.97
N CYS A 51 3.08 1.01 -12.57
CA CYS A 51 3.71 -0.27 -12.28
C CYS A 51 2.90 -1.05 -11.24
N GLY A 52 2.54 -2.29 -11.57
CA GLY A 52 1.73 -3.14 -10.71
C GLY A 52 0.25 -2.79 -10.60
N ALA A 53 -0.25 -1.75 -11.28
CA ALA A 53 -1.68 -1.41 -11.27
C ALA A 53 -2.53 -2.50 -11.95
N SER A 54 -2.03 -3.10 -13.02
CA SER A 54 -2.64 -4.26 -13.68
C SER A 54 -2.72 -5.46 -12.74
N TYR A 55 -1.62 -5.77 -12.04
CA TYR A 55 -1.58 -6.86 -11.06
C TYR A 55 -2.51 -6.63 -9.87
N TYR A 56 -2.56 -5.41 -9.34
CA TYR A 56 -3.54 -5.05 -8.31
C TYR A 56 -4.96 -5.25 -8.83
N SER A 57 -5.29 -4.75 -10.03
CA SER A 57 -6.66 -4.79 -10.56
C SER A 57 -7.24 -6.20 -10.74
N ALA A 58 -6.38 -7.19 -10.97
CA ALA A 58 -6.72 -8.60 -11.08
C ALA A 58 -6.60 -9.38 -9.75
N SER A 59 -6.15 -8.73 -8.68
CA SER A 59 -5.99 -9.38 -7.37
C SER A 59 -7.33 -9.60 -6.67
N ASN A 60 -7.38 -10.61 -5.80
CA ASN A 60 -8.55 -10.85 -4.93
C ASN A 60 -8.85 -9.65 -4.03
N LEU A 61 -7.83 -8.90 -3.61
CA LEU A 61 -7.98 -7.68 -2.82
C LEU A 61 -8.74 -6.59 -3.59
N ALA A 62 -8.44 -6.39 -4.88
CA ALA A 62 -9.19 -5.43 -5.68
C ALA A 62 -10.62 -5.89 -5.96
N CYS A 63 -10.86 -7.20 -6.09
CA CYS A 63 -12.21 -7.76 -6.19
C CYS A 63 -13.04 -7.50 -4.94
N THR A 64 -12.44 -7.54 -3.74
CA THR A 64 -13.15 -7.26 -2.49
C THR A 64 -13.32 -5.77 -2.24
N GLU A 65 -12.33 -4.93 -2.59
CA GLU A 65 -12.44 -3.47 -2.44
C GLU A 65 -13.40 -2.83 -3.46
N LEU A 66 -13.48 -3.36 -4.68
CA LEU A 66 -14.21 -2.75 -5.81
C LEU A 66 -14.98 -3.83 -6.61
N PRO A 67 -15.98 -4.49 -6.00
CA PRO A 67 -16.65 -5.66 -6.59
C PRO A 67 -17.38 -5.30 -7.90
N ASP A 68 -18.02 -4.13 -7.95
CA ASP A 68 -18.87 -3.71 -9.07
C ASP A 68 -18.09 -3.16 -10.28
N LEU A 69 -16.78 -2.99 -10.14
CA LEU A 69 -15.93 -2.46 -11.21
C LEU A 69 -15.25 -3.59 -12.00
N ASN A 70 -15.10 -3.40 -13.31
CA ASN A 70 -14.28 -4.30 -14.11
C ASN A 70 -12.78 -4.08 -13.82
N VAL A 71 -11.96 -5.01 -14.29
CA VAL A 71 -10.49 -4.99 -14.10
C VAL A 71 -9.88 -3.67 -14.57
N SER A 72 -10.26 -3.17 -15.75
CA SER A 72 -9.71 -1.93 -16.30
C SER A 72 -10.00 -0.70 -15.43
N PHE A 73 -11.22 -0.55 -14.92
CA PHE A 73 -11.58 0.57 -14.05
C PHE A 73 -10.92 0.45 -12.68
N ARG A 74 -10.71 -0.76 -12.15
CA ARG A 74 -9.93 -0.95 -10.90
C ARG A 74 -8.49 -0.46 -11.05
N GLY A 75 -7.87 -0.71 -12.20
CA GLY A 75 -6.53 -0.17 -12.52
C GLY A 75 -6.51 1.35 -12.51
N ALA A 76 -7.50 1.99 -13.15
CA ALA A 76 -7.63 3.45 -13.14
C ALA A 76 -7.86 4.03 -11.74
N VAL A 77 -8.66 3.37 -10.90
CA VAL A 77 -8.85 3.76 -9.49
C VAL A 77 -7.54 3.69 -8.72
N SER A 78 -6.72 2.65 -8.94
CA SER A 78 -5.40 2.54 -8.31
C SER A 78 -4.48 3.71 -8.69
N ILE A 79 -4.43 4.08 -9.97
CA ILE A 79 -3.62 5.23 -10.43
C ILE A 79 -4.08 6.53 -9.75
N ALA A 80 -5.39 6.75 -9.63
CA ALA A 80 -5.94 7.92 -8.95
C ALA A 80 -5.59 7.94 -7.45
N ARG A 81 -5.72 6.80 -6.76
CA ARG A 81 -5.40 6.67 -5.32
C ARG A 81 -3.91 6.86 -5.04
N ARG A 82 -3.01 6.40 -5.93
CA ARG A 82 -1.56 6.63 -5.81
C ARG A 82 -1.19 8.11 -5.81
N LEU A 83 -1.95 8.96 -6.50
CA LEU A 83 -1.71 10.39 -6.48
C LEU A 83 -2.09 11.03 -5.14
N GLN A 84 -3.09 10.46 -4.46
CA GLN A 84 -3.58 10.94 -3.16
C GLN A 84 -2.69 10.45 -2.01
N ASP A 85 -2.40 9.15 -1.98
CA ASP A 85 -1.56 8.49 -1.00
C ASP A 85 -0.77 7.35 -1.68
N PRO A 86 0.46 7.61 -2.13
CA PRO A 86 1.30 6.60 -2.76
C PRO A 86 1.58 5.43 -1.83
N LEU A 87 1.77 5.67 -0.53
CA LEU A 87 2.18 4.64 0.42
C LEU A 87 1.06 3.63 0.64
N ALA A 88 -0.16 4.11 0.92
CA ALA A 88 -1.31 3.25 1.15
C ALA A 88 -1.66 2.38 -0.07
N GLU A 89 -1.42 2.88 -1.28
CA GLU A 89 -1.79 2.18 -2.50
C GLU A 89 -0.66 1.26 -3.02
N LEU A 90 0.61 1.64 -2.90
CA LEU A 90 1.75 0.80 -3.34
C LEU A 90 1.94 -0.45 -2.47
N VAL A 91 1.59 -0.39 -1.18
CA VAL A 91 1.68 -1.54 -0.25
C VAL A 91 0.72 -2.68 -0.64
N LYS A 92 -0.31 -2.40 -1.45
CA LYS A 92 -1.25 -3.42 -1.96
C LYS A 92 -0.68 -4.27 -3.09
N VAL A 93 0.43 -3.83 -3.70
CA VAL A 93 1.07 -4.50 -4.84
C VAL A 93 2.20 -5.39 -4.34
N GLU A 94 2.31 -6.59 -4.89
CA GLU A 94 3.43 -7.48 -4.56
C GLU A 94 4.77 -6.86 -4.98
N PRO A 95 5.85 -7.02 -4.18
CA PRO A 95 7.17 -6.45 -4.47
C PRO A 95 7.69 -6.73 -5.88
N LYS A 96 7.43 -7.94 -6.40
CA LYS A 96 7.85 -8.36 -7.75
C LYS A 96 7.14 -7.61 -8.89
N HIS A 97 6.12 -6.81 -8.62
CA HIS A 97 5.38 -6.05 -9.63
C HIS A 97 5.51 -4.54 -9.46
N LEU A 98 6.27 -4.06 -8.46
CA LEU A 98 6.45 -2.63 -8.22
C LEU A 98 7.32 -1.94 -9.28
N GLY A 99 8.12 -2.70 -10.03
CA GLY A 99 8.99 -2.15 -11.07
C GLY A 99 10.15 -1.35 -10.48
N VAL A 100 10.87 -1.92 -9.51
CA VAL A 100 11.96 -1.26 -8.79
C VAL A 100 13.26 -1.15 -9.60
N GLY A 101 13.35 -1.78 -10.77
CA GLY A 101 14.52 -1.70 -11.65
C GLY A 101 14.39 -2.51 -12.93
N MET A 102 15.33 -2.31 -13.86
CA MET A 102 15.33 -2.98 -15.18
C MET A 102 15.55 -4.50 -15.07
N TYR A 103 16.48 -4.93 -14.23
CA TYR A 103 16.86 -6.34 -14.05
C TYR A 103 16.17 -6.99 -12.84
N GLN A 104 14.99 -6.50 -12.47
CA GLN A 104 14.29 -6.95 -11.27
C GLN A 104 13.95 -8.45 -11.31
N HIS A 105 13.72 -8.99 -12.50
CA HIS A 105 13.42 -10.41 -12.70
C HIS A 105 14.66 -11.32 -12.62
N ASP A 106 15.86 -10.74 -12.67
CA ASP A 106 17.12 -11.49 -12.58
C ASP A 106 17.59 -11.66 -11.12
N ILE A 107 16.92 -10.99 -10.18
CA ILE A 107 17.21 -11.06 -8.74
C ILE A 107 16.39 -12.20 -8.11
N PRO A 108 16.96 -12.98 -7.17
CA PRO A 108 16.19 -13.96 -6.41
C PRO A 108 14.97 -13.34 -5.72
N VAL A 109 13.78 -13.88 -5.97
CA VAL A 109 12.50 -13.32 -5.50
C VAL A 109 12.48 -13.10 -3.98
N ASN A 110 13.08 -14.01 -3.20
CA ASN A 110 13.15 -13.91 -1.75
C ASN A 110 13.97 -12.70 -1.29
N GLN A 111 15.10 -12.43 -1.95
CA GLN A 111 15.95 -11.28 -1.62
C GLN A 111 15.24 -9.97 -1.96
N LEU A 112 14.63 -9.89 -3.15
CA LEU A 112 13.85 -8.73 -3.58
C LEU A 112 12.68 -8.46 -2.62
N THR A 113 11.92 -9.50 -2.29
CA THR A 113 10.74 -9.40 -1.42
C THR A 113 11.14 -8.93 -0.03
N SER A 114 12.21 -9.49 0.54
CA SER A 114 12.75 -9.09 1.84
C SER A 114 13.20 -7.62 1.83
N ALA A 115 14.00 -7.23 0.83
CA ALA A 115 14.49 -5.85 0.71
C ALA A 115 13.36 -4.82 0.60
N VAL A 116 12.36 -5.08 -0.25
CA VAL A 116 11.20 -4.19 -0.40
C VAL A 116 10.37 -4.14 0.87
N HIS A 117 10.15 -5.28 1.54
CA HIS A 117 9.40 -5.30 2.80
C HIS A 117 10.09 -4.50 3.90
N ASN A 118 11.42 -4.59 4.01
CA ASN A 118 12.17 -3.80 4.98
C ASN A 118 12.01 -2.29 4.72
N VAL A 119 12.16 -1.86 3.46
CA VAL A 119 11.97 -0.44 3.09
C VAL A 119 10.52 0.00 3.35
N MET A 120 9.53 -0.83 3.04
CA MET A 120 8.12 -0.51 3.33
C MET A 120 7.87 -0.38 4.84
N GLU A 121 8.39 -1.30 5.65
CA GLU A 121 8.26 -1.26 7.11
C GLU A 121 8.91 0.00 7.69
N GLU A 122 10.10 0.39 7.21
CA GLU A 122 10.77 1.63 7.58
C GLU A 122 9.95 2.86 7.20
N CYS A 123 9.46 2.94 5.96
CA CYS A 123 8.65 4.06 5.49
C CYS A 123 7.34 4.21 6.29
N ILE A 124 6.64 3.11 6.54
CA ILE A 124 5.38 3.11 7.29
C ILE A 124 5.63 3.48 8.75
N SER A 125 6.70 2.96 9.35
CA SER A 125 7.07 3.28 10.74
C SER A 125 7.50 4.74 10.88
N PHE A 126 8.14 5.30 9.84
CA PHE A 126 8.57 6.69 9.81
C PHE A 126 7.39 7.67 9.65
N VAL A 127 6.47 7.41 8.70
CA VAL A 127 5.27 8.25 8.49
C VAL A 127 4.29 8.12 9.66
N GLY A 128 4.21 6.93 10.24
CA GLY A 128 3.21 6.59 11.24
C GLY A 128 1.86 6.26 10.62
N VAL A 129 1.01 5.58 11.39
CA VAL A 129 -0.28 5.06 10.93
C VAL A 129 -1.37 5.43 11.93
N ASP A 130 -2.50 5.93 11.42
CA ASP A 130 -3.70 6.11 12.23
C ASP A 130 -4.45 4.79 12.41
N LEU A 131 -4.45 4.25 13.63
CA LEU A 131 -5.13 3.00 14.00
C LEU A 131 -6.64 3.03 13.72
N ASN A 132 -7.26 4.21 13.77
CA ASN A 132 -8.71 4.36 13.60
C ASN A 132 -9.12 4.34 12.13
N ALA A 133 -8.24 4.73 11.21
CA ALA A 133 -8.53 4.79 9.78
C ALA A 133 -7.82 3.69 8.97
N ALA A 134 -6.68 3.19 9.46
CA ALA A 134 -5.83 2.33 8.66
C ALA A 134 -6.49 0.99 8.30
N PRO A 135 -6.27 0.52 7.06
CA PRO A 135 -6.70 -0.80 6.60
C PRO A 135 -5.72 -1.90 7.04
N LEU A 136 -6.18 -3.15 6.95
CA LEU A 136 -5.43 -4.33 7.40
C LEU A 136 -4.02 -4.43 6.80
N HIS A 137 -3.90 -4.17 5.50
CA HIS A 137 -2.65 -4.34 4.75
C HIS A 137 -1.57 -3.31 5.11
N ILE A 138 -1.94 -2.16 5.69
CA ILE A 138 -0.98 -1.19 6.23
C ILE A 138 -0.62 -1.57 7.66
N LEU A 139 -1.61 -1.92 8.48
CA LEU A 139 -1.39 -2.31 9.87
C LEU A 139 -0.49 -3.55 10.01
N SER A 140 -0.61 -4.52 9.10
CA SER A 140 0.25 -5.72 9.11
C SER A 140 1.70 -5.46 8.71
N ARG A 141 2.03 -4.23 8.29
CA ARG A 141 3.37 -3.80 7.87
C ARG A 141 4.00 -2.80 8.84
N VAL A 142 3.32 -2.47 9.94
CA VAL A 142 3.89 -1.66 11.01
C VAL A 142 4.85 -2.53 11.82
N ALA A 143 6.01 -1.96 12.16
CA ALA A 143 7.01 -2.66 12.95
C ALA A 143 6.42 -3.24 14.25
N GLY A 144 6.61 -4.55 14.45
CA GLY A 144 6.11 -5.29 15.60
C GLY A 144 4.63 -5.71 15.55
N LEU A 145 3.88 -5.38 14.49
CA LEU A 145 2.54 -5.92 14.26
C LEU A 145 2.57 -7.10 13.29
N SER A 146 2.03 -8.24 13.72
CA SER A 146 1.73 -9.35 12.82
C SER A 146 0.35 -9.17 12.19
N GLU A 147 0.07 -9.91 11.12
CA GLU A 147 -1.27 -9.91 10.49
C GLU A 147 -2.37 -10.28 11.50
N MET A 148 -2.09 -11.18 12.45
CA MET A 148 -3.02 -11.55 13.52
C MET A 148 -3.31 -10.36 14.45
N LYS A 149 -2.27 -9.64 14.89
CA LYS A 149 -2.45 -8.45 15.73
C LYS A 149 -3.19 -7.34 14.99
N ALA A 150 -2.89 -7.13 13.71
CA ALA A 150 -3.58 -6.17 12.87
C ALA A 150 -5.08 -6.50 12.73
N LYS A 151 -5.45 -7.79 12.56
CA LYS A 151 -6.85 -8.25 12.57
C LYS A 151 -7.52 -8.02 13.94
N ALA A 152 -6.82 -8.30 15.03
CA ALA A 152 -7.36 -8.07 16.38
C ALA A 152 -7.67 -6.59 16.63
N ILE A 153 -6.79 -5.67 16.18
CA ILE A 153 -7.00 -4.22 16.25
C ILE A 153 -8.26 -3.81 15.47
N LEU A 154 -8.45 -4.32 14.24
CA LEU A 154 -9.64 -4.03 13.43
C LEU A 154 -10.93 -4.57 14.04
N THR A 155 -10.88 -5.77 14.63
CA THR A 155 -12.02 -6.37 15.32
C THR A 155 -12.39 -5.57 16.56
N TYR A 156 -11.40 -5.19 17.37
CA TYR A 156 -11.59 -4.32 18.53
C TYR A 156 -12.23 -2.99 18.11
N ARG A 157 -11.71 -2.34 17.06
CA ARG A 157 -12.24 -1.08 16.51
C ARG A 157 -13.70 -1.21 16.09
N SER A 158 -14.05 -2.32 15.44
CA SER A 158 -15.42 -2.58 14.96
C SER A 158 -16.41 -2.85 16.10
N GLN A 159 -15.97 -3.45 17.20
CA GLN A 159 -16.84 -3.85 18.32
C GLN A 159 -16.98 -2.77 19.40
N ILE A 160 -15.87 -2.16 19.80
CA ILE A 160 -15.80 -1.23 20.95
C ILE A 160 -15.82 0.23 20.50
N GLY A 161 -15.39 0.49 19.26
CA GLY A 161 -15.28 1.83 18.69
C GLY A 161 -13.84 2.33 18.63
N PRO A 162 -13.64 3.63 18.35
CA PRO A 162 -12.32 4.19 18.07
C PRO A 162 -11.42 4.23 19.32
N PHE A 163 -10.12 4.06 19.09
CA PHE A 163 -9.09 4.23 20.11
C PHE A 163 -8.94 5.71 20.47
N ARG A 164 -9.00 6.04 21.76
CA ARG A 164 -8.82 7.42 22.26
C ARG A 164 -7.39 7.68 22.71
N SER A 165 -6.68 6.64 23.15
CA SER A 165 -5.32 6.72 23.65
C SER A 165 -4.50 5.48 23.28
N ARG A 166 -3.17 5.60 23.27
CA ARG A 166 -2.27 4.45 23.06
C ARG A 166 -2.43 3.39 24.16
N ALA A 167 -2.85 3.79 25.37
CA ALA A 167 -3.12 2.85 26.46
C ALA A 167 -4.29 1.91 26.15
N ASP A 168 -5.22 2.31 25.28
CA ASP A 168 -6.33 1.45 24.86
C ASP A 168 -5.86 0.25 24.03
N LEU A 169 -4.65 0.30 23.43
CA LEU A 169 -4.07 -0.85 22.73
C LEU A 169 -3.80 -2.04 23.66
N LEU A 170 -3.59 -1.81 24.96
CA LEU A 170 -3.44 -2.88 25.95
C LEU A 170 -4.72 -3.68 26.16
N LYS A 171 -5.88 -3.13 25.77
CA LYS A 171 -7.18 -3.80 25.87
C LYS A 171 -7.46 -4.70 24.67
N VAL A 172 -6.68 -4.57 23.60
CA VAL A 172 -6.79 -5.45 22.43
C VAL A 172 -6.29 -6.82 22.85
N LYS A 173 -7.22 -7.72 23.13
CA LYS A 173 -6.90 -9.12 23.35
C LYS A 173 -6.40 -9.69 22.03
N GLU A 174 -5.21 -10.27 22.06
CA GLU A 174 -4.77 -11.13 20.96
C GLU A 174 -5.80 -12.26 20.86
N SER A 175 -6.41 -12.42 19.68
CA SER A 175 -7.16 -13.63 19.40
C SER A 175 -6.14 -14.76 19.43
N ASN A 176 -6.16 -15.59 20.47
CA ASN A 176 -5.32 -16.77 20.60
C ASN A 176 -5.58 -17.71 19.41
N GLY A 177 -4.88 -17.48 18.30
CA GLY A 177 -4.49 -18.50 17.34
C GLY A 177 -3.11 -18.94 17.75
N GLU A 178 -2.96 -20.25 17.95
CA GLU A 178 -1.82 -20.94 18.55
C GLU A 178 -0.44 -20.36 18.18
N SER A 179 0.41 -20.31 19.20
CA SER A 179 1.81 -19.91 19.19
C SER A 179 2.59 -20.41 17.95
N CYS A 180 3.05 -19.49 17.10
CA CYS A 180 4.18 -19.76 16.23
C CYS A 180 5.46 -19.36 16.97
N SER A 181 6.17 -20.38 17.45
CA SER A 181 7.41 -20.29 18.22
C SER A 181 8.48 -19.45 17.52
N THR A 182 8.84 -18.30 18.10
CA THR A 182 10.16 -17.71 17.86
C THR A 182 11.12 -18.29 18.88
N HIS A 183 12.06 -19.10 18.40
CA HIS A 183 13.11 -19.75 19.17
C HIS A 183 13.84 -18.78 20.11
N PRO A 184 14.12 -19.16 21.38
CA PRO A 184 15.07 -18.43 22.19
C PRO A 184 16.47 -18.65 21.62
N MET A 185 17.18 -17.55 21.32
CA MET A 185 18.62 -17.56 21.06
C MET A 185 19.33 -18.25 22.23
N LYS A 186 19.90 -19.44 21.98
CA LYS A 186 20.86 -20.04 22.89
C LYS A 186 22.19 -19.32 22.70
N SER A 187 22.61 -18.62 23.76
CA SER A 187 23.98 -18.18 23.98
C SER A 187 24.95 -19.35 23.80
N VAL A 188 25.87 -19.25 22.86
CA VAL A 188 27.05 -20.11 22.80
C VAL A 188 27.89 -19.77 24.02
N LYS A 189 27.95 -20.70 24.99
CA LYS A 189 28.95 -20.67 26.05
C LYS A 189 30.17 -21.44 25.57
N ASP A 190 31.31 -20.78 25.66
CA ASP A 190 32.65 -21.35 25.59
C ASP A 190 32.75 -22.57 26.51
N ASN A 191 33.39 -23.64 26.03
CA ASN A 191 34.02 -24.63 26.89
C ASN A 191 35.33 -25.07 26.24
N ASN A 192 36.42 -24.54 26.80
CA ASN A 192 37.76 -25.08 26.70
C ASN A 192 37.85 -26.42 27.46
N MET A 193 38.67 -27.30 26.89
CA MET A 193 39.64 -28.18 27.54
C MET A 193 39.24 -29.43 28.36
N SER A 194 40.15 -30.41 28.20
CA SER A 194 40.62 -31.49 29.09
C SER A 194 39.77 -32.77 29.18
N GLU A 195 40.27 -33.89 28.63
CA GLU A 195 41.09 -34.96 29.29
C GLU A 195 40.16 -36.03 29.90
N GLU A 196 40.15 -37.26 29.40
CA GLU A 196 40.80 -38.50 29.91
C GLU A 196 39.90 -39.62 29.31
N LYS A 197 40.29 -40.80 28.85
CA LYS A 197 41.45 -41.69 28.99
C LYS A 197 41.45 -42.63 27.77
#